data_AF-A0A534SYN1-F1
#
_entry.id   AF-A0A534SYN1-F1
#
_cell.length_a   1.000
_cell.length_b   1.000
_cell.length_c   1.000
_cell.angle_alpha   90.00
_cell.angle_beta   90.00
_cell.angle_gamma   90.00
#
_symmetry.space_group_name_H-M   'P 1'
#
loop_
_entity.id
_entity.type
_entity.pdbx_description
1 polymer ?
#
loop_
_entity_poly.entity_id
_entity_poly.type
_entity_poly.pdbx_seq_one_letter_code
_entity_poly.pdbx_strand_id
1 'polypeptide(L)'
;MSRARALVGGLGLMLAASSLAAEVDAPGVRRLLALLDGVAREYGEAFGDDGALARPLELEEASLLLGDARDQGERLGADLERQLAVLGEAIEKRAPAAAVAGRVRAIRVGLKDATGIGEDVFPLARPSSARGQAIFRANCAGCHGERGAGDGPDAAGLERKPRDFTDPTFMRQETPADFFRVISLGRRQAAMPAWENVLSVQDRWDVVSYLWSLPADLRQPLADVRRQADAAVTAYHLGERDAAELAADAYLSFEPLEARLGVDDPEAVRGVEAAFLRLRTALRRPAAGREVDEAAGAVGDALQVAASAASVANPRPISHLGVEWIAGAVLATMALLVLVVIRIMHVGFHVQDKPQTRTREVDPIV
;
A
#
# COMPACT_ATOMS: atom_id res chain seq x y z
N MET A 1 -71.61 57.59 6.81
CA MET A 1 -71.22 57.07 5.47
C MET A 1 -69.69 57.06 5.39
N SER A 2 -69.11 55.96 4.92
CA SER A 2 -67.70 55.77 4.44
C SER A 2 -66.54 55.93 5.46
N ARG A 3 -66.01 54.82 6.01
CA ARG A 3 -64.78 54.08 5.60
C ARG A 3 -63.46 54.80 5.97
N ALA A 4 -62.66 54.22 6.87
CA ALA A 4 -61.37 53.56 6.55
C ALA A 4 -60.40 53.48 7.75
N ARG A 5 -60.04 52.22 8.07
CA ARG A 5 -58.72 51.66 8.40
C ARG A 5 -57.88 52.20 9.58
N ALA A 6 -57.65 51.25 10.49
CA ALA A 6 -56.61 51.20 11.50
C ALA A 6 -55.18 51.23 10.92
N LEU A 7 -54.27 51.80 11.70
CA LEU A 7 -52.81 51.58 11.62
C LEU A 7 -52.29 51.50 13.06
N VAL A 8 -52.19 50.28 13.57
CA VAL A 8 -51.41 49.95 14.77
C VAL A 8 -49.97 49.76 14.31
N GLY A 9 -49.10 50.70 14.67
CA GLY A 9 -47.66 50.59 14.49
C GLY A 9 -47.08 49.61 15.51
N GLY A 10 -46.98 48.34 15.14
CA GLY A 10 -46.16 47.36 15.85
C GLY A 10 -44.70 47.57 15.49
N LEU A 11 -43.93 48.15 16.42
CA LEU A 11 -42.48 48.20 16.35
C LEU A 11 -41.96 46.76 16.54
N GLY A 12 -41.68 46.10 15.41
CA GLY A 12 -41.20 44.73 15.35
C GLY A 12 -39.85 44.58 16.02
N LEU A 13 -39.83 43.78 17.09
CA LEU A 13 -38.67 43.16 17.66
C LEU A 13 -38.02 42.29 16.56
N MET A 14 -36.99 42.81 15.88
CA MET A 14 -36.14 42.00 15.00
C MET A 14 -35.36 41.02 15.89
N LEU A 15 -35.92 39.82 16.08
CA LEU A 15 -35.13 38.66 16.47
C LEU A 15 -34.07 38.45 15.38
N ALA A 16 -32.81 38.68 15.74
CA ALA A 16 -31.67 38.16 15.02
C ALA A 16 -31.80 36.63 14.99
N ALA A 17 -32.28 36.09 13.87
CA ALA A 17 -32.17 34.68 13.56
C ALA A 17 -30.67 34.37 13.42
N SER A 18 -30.06 33.95 14.53
CA SER A 18 -28.73 33.37 14.54
C SER A 18 -28.83 31.99 13.91
N SER A 19 -28.91 31.92 12.58
CA SER A 19 -28.73 30.67 11.84
C SER A 19 -27.24 30.44 11.63
N LEU A 20 -26.53 30.09 12.71
CA LEU A 20 -25.46 29.10 12.57
C LEU A 20 -26.18 27.77 12.31
N ALA A 21 -26.55 27.52 11.06
CA ALA A 21 -26.61 26.15 10.59
C ALA A 21 -25.20 25.61 10.85
N ALA A 22 -25.08 24.65 11.78
CA ALA A 22 -23.81 23.96 11.98
C ALA A 22 -23.36 23.49 10.59
N GLU A 23 -22.25 24.05 10.11
CA GLU A 23 -21.67 23.68 8.83
C GLU A 23 -21.42 22.18 8.92
N VAL A 24 -22.11 21.40 8.07
CA VAL A 24 -22.00 19.93 8.11
C VAL A 24 -20.51 19.60 7.99
N ASP A 25 -19.95 18.91 8.99
CA ASP A 25 -18.53 18.53 9.05
C ASP A 25 -18.20 17.57 7.91
N ALA A 26 -17.96 18.10 6.72
CA ALA A 26 -17.74 17.32 5.51
C ALA A 26 -16.52 16.39 5.62
N PRO A 27 -15.38 16.82 6.20
CA PRO A 27 -14.27 15.92 6.51
C PRO A 27 -14.68 14.77 7.45
N GLY A 28 -15.39 15.06 8.54
CA GLY A 28 -15.87 14.05 9.49
C GLY A 28 -16.83 13.04 8.85
N VAL A 29 -17.78 13.51 8.04
CA VAL A 29 -18.72 12.64 7.31
C VAL A 29 -17.98 11.75 6.30
N ARG A 30 -17.02 12.29 5.54
CA ARG A 30 -16.20 11.51 4.59
C ARG A 30 -15.38 10.44 5.30
N ARG A 31 -14.77 10.79 6.44
CA ARG A 31 -14.04 9.83 7.28
C ARG A 31 -14.97 8.71 7.76
N LEU A 32 -16.16 9.05 8.24
CA LEU A 32 -17.13 8.07 8.69
C LEU A 32 -17.57 7.12 7.56
N LEU A 33 -17.84 7.64 6.37
CA LEU A 33 -18.15 6.81 5.20
C LEU A 33 -17.02 5.82 4.90
N ALA A 34 -15.78 6.31 4.90
CA ALA A 34 -14.59 5.48 4.66
C ALA A 34 -14.38 4.40 5.75
N LEU A 35 -14.61 4.74 7.03
CA LEU A 35 -14.56 3.77 8.12
C LEU A 35 -15.61 2.66 7.93
N LEU A 36 -16.84 3.04 7.60
CA LEU A 36 -17.93 2.10 7.33
C LEU A 36 -17.62 1.16 6.16
N ASP A 37 -17.00 1.66 5.09
CA ASP A 37 -16.49 0.83 3.99
C ASP A 37 -15.52 -0.24 4.49
N GLY A 38 -14.55 0.21 5.28
CA GLY A 38 -13.52 -0.64 5.87
C GLY A 38 -14.16 -1.74 6.72
N VAL A 39 -15.14 -1.40 7.56
CA VAL A 39 -15.88 -2.38 8.38
C VAL A 39 -16.46 -3.49 7.50
N ALA A 40 -17.18 -3.16 6.44
CA ALA A 40 -17.79 -4.19 5.58
C ALA A 40 -16.76 -5.08 4.90
N ARG A 41 -15.64 -4.49 4.44
CA ARG A 41 -14.61 -5.23 3.71
C ARG A 41 -13.77 -6.12 4.62
N GLU A 42 -13.23 -5.60 5.72
CA GLU A 42 -12.46 -6.41 6.68
C GLU A 42 -13.35 -7.52 7.28
N TYR A 43 -14.61 -7.21 7.61
CA TYR A 43 -15.54 -8.22 8.08
C TYR A 43 -15.81 -9.29 7.02
N GLY A 44 -15.95 -8.91 5.75
CA GLY A 44 -16.11 -9.87 4.64
C GLY A 44 -14.89 -10.79 4.47
N GLU A 45 -13.68 -10.22 4.52
CA GLU A 45 -12.42 -10.98 4.41
C GLU A 45 -12.17 -11.91 5.60
N ALA A 46 -12.83 -11.68 6.74
CA ALA A 46 -12.71 -12.51 7.93
C ALA A 46 -13.28 -13.93 7.73
N PHE A 47 -14.25 -14.11 6.84
CA PHE A 47 -14.95 -15.39 6.64
C PHE A 47 -14.57 -16.05 5.31
N GLY A 48 -14.52 -17.38 5.31
CA GLY A 48 -14.42 -18.17 4.09
C GLY A 48 -15.74 -18.24 3.32
N ASP A 49 -15.72 -18.81 2.11
CA ASP A 49 -16.91 -18.98 1.27
C ASP A 49 -17.99 -19.87 1.93
N ASP A 50 -17.57 -20.73 2.85
CA ASP A 50 -18.43 -21.59 3.68
C ASP A 50 -19.06 -20.84 4.88
N GLY A 51 -18.73 -19.56 5.06
CA GLY A 51 -19.17 -18.74 6.18
C GLY A 51 -18.43 -19.02 7.50
N ALA A 52 -17.42 -19.89 7.49
CA ALA A 52 -16.59 -20.11 8.67
C ALA A 52 -15.62 -18.95 8.88
N LEU A 53 -15.31 -18.64 10.14
CA LEU A 53 -14.31 -17.63 10.47
C LEU A 53 -12.93 -18.16 10.05
N ALA A 54 -12.39 -17.62 8.96
CA ALA A 54 -11.14 -18.05 8.36
C ALA A 54 -9.96 -17.14 8.76
N ARG A 55 -10.22 -15.85 9.01
CA ARG A 55 -9.19 -14.84 9.33
C ARG A 55 -9.62 -14.02 10.55
N PRO A 56 -9.34 -14.48 11.78
CA PRO A 56 -9.76 -13.81 13.02
C PRO A 56 -9.26 -12.37 13.15
N LEU A 57 -8.07 -12.07 12.60
CA LEU A 57 -7.51 -10.72 12.60
C LEU A 57 -8.45 -9.74 11.89
N GLU A 58 -8.89 -10.04 10.66
CA GLU A 58 -9.75 -9.11 9.89
C GLU A 58 -11.09 -8.82 10.61
N LEU A 59 -11.62 -9.77 11.40
CA LEU A 59 -12.80 -9.53 12.24
C LEU A 59 -12.53 -8.51 13.35
N GLU A 60 -11.35 -8.58 13.97
CA GLU A 60 -10.95 -7.64 15.01
C GLU A 60 -10.61 -6.26 14.40
N GLU A 61 -9.98 -6.17 13.21
CA GLU A 61 -9.81 -4.90 12.49
C GLU A 61 -11.18 -4.28 12.14
N ALA A 62 -12.14 -5.07 11.67
CA ALA A 62 -13.50 -4.60 11.42
C ALA A 62 -14.15 -4.02 12.69
N SER A 63 -13.90 -4.63 13.84
CA SER A 63 -14.42 -4.18 15.14
C SER A 63 -13.76 -2.86 15.59
N LEU A 64 -12.46 -2.71 15.35
CA LEU A 64 -11.73 -1.46 15.62
C LEU A 64 -12.24 -0.31 14.73
N LEU A 65 -12.43 -0.56 13.43
CA LEU A 65 -12.97 0.42 12.50
C LEU A 65 -14.40 0.84 12.89
N LEU A 66 -15.22 -0.09 13.39
CA LEU A 66 -16.55 0.25 13.90
C LEU A 66 -16.49 1.09 15.18
N GLY A 67 -15.53 0.84 16.06
CA GLY A 67 -15.27 1.68 17.24
C GLY A 67 -15.00 3.12 16.82
N ASP A 68 -14.03 3.32 15.92
CA ASP A 68 -13.73 4.64 15.34
C ASP A 68 -14.97 5.29 14.69
N ALA A 69 -15.79 4.51 13.98
CA ALA A 69 -17.01 5.00 13.35
C ALA A 69 -18.05 5.49 14.38
N ARG A 70 -18.15 4.84 15.55
CA ARG A 70 -19.03 5.25 16.65
C ARG A 70 -18.56 6.58 17.26
N ASP A 71 -17.27 6.73 17.53
CA ASP A 71 -16.68 7.97 18.07
C ASP A 71 -16.88 9.18 17.12
N GLN A 72 -16.95 8.94 15.80
CA GLN A 72 -17.34 9.96 14.82
C GLN A 72 -18.85 10.19 14.81
N GLY A 73 -19.64 9.11 14.88
CA GLY A 73 -21.10 9.15 14.78
C GLY A 73 -21.81 9.83 15.94
N GLU A 74 -21.27 9.77 17.16
CA GLU A 74 -21.79 10.48 18.35
C GLU A 74 -21.98 11.98 18.10
N ARG A 75 -21.10 12.57 17.27
CA ARG A 75 -21.13 14.00 16.92
C ARG A 75 -22.16 14.35 15.83
N LEU A 76 -22.73 13.36 15.15
CA LEU A 76 -23.57 13.54 13.96
C LEU A 76 -25.06 13.23 14.22
N GLY A 77 -25.41 12.48 15.28
CA GLY A 77 -26.78 12.41 15.79
C GLY A 77 -27.24 11.02 16.28
N ALA A 78 -28.26 11.02 17.15
CA ALA A 78 -28.74 9.83 17.85
C ALA A 78 -29.30 8.71 16.95
N ASP A 79 -29.77 9.01 15.73
CA ASP A 79 -30.24 7.96 14.82
C ASP A 79 -29.08 7.15 14.25
N LEU A 80 -28.01 7.82 13.81
CA LEU A 80 -26.79 7.18 13.34
C LEU A 80 -26.16 6.35 14.45
N GLU A 81 -26.10 6.88 15.67
CA GLU A 81 -25.59 6.16 16.85
C GLU A 81 -26.32 4.82 17.05
N ARG A 82 -27.67 4.83 16.98
CA ARG A 82 -28.47 3.59 17.03
C ARG A 82 -28.14 2.63 15.89
N GLN A 83 -27.99 3.12 14.66
CA GLN A 83 -27.68 2.27 13.52
C GLN A 83 -26.29 1.61 13.67
N LEU A 84 -25.29 2.35 14.17
CA LEU A 84 -23.94 1.83 14.47
C LEU A 84 -23.94 0.85 15.66
N ALA A 85 -24.81 1.04 16.65
CA ALA A 85 -25.01 0.08 17.72
C ALA A 85 -25.54 -1.26 17.18
N VAL A 86 -26.59 -1.22 16.36
CA VAL A 86 -27.18 -2.41 15.72
C VAL A 86 -26.19 -3.10 14.78
N LEU A 87 -25.36 -2.34 14.06
CA LEU A 87 -24.29 -2.90 13.23
C LEU A 87 -23.30 -3.71 14.07
N GLY A 88 -22.85 -3.17 15.21
CA GLY A 88 -21.92 -3.90 16.07
C GLY A 88 -22.53 -5.13 16.73
N GLU A 89 -23.80 -5.08 17.12
CA GLU A 89 -24.50 -6.28 17.61
C GLU A 89 -24.53 -7.38 16.53
N ALA A 90 -24.69 -7.02 15.26
CA ALA A 90 -24.63 -7.97 14.15
C ALA A 90 -23.22 -8.57 13.96
N ILE A 91 -22.17 -7.77 14.11
CA ILE A 91 -20.76 -8.21 14.06
C ILE A 91 -20.44 -9.15 15.23
N GLU A 92 -20.84 -8.78 16.45
CA GLU A 92 -20.64 -9.58 17.68
C GLU A 92 -21.32 -10.95 17.58
N LYS A 93 -22.55 -10.98 17.03
CA LYS A 93 -23.30 -12.21 16.78
C LYS A 93 -22.82 -12.98 15.54
N ARG A 94 -21.77 -12.52 14.87
CA ARG A 94 -21.20 -13.11 13.65
C ARG A 94 -22.26 -13.36 12.57
N ALA A 95 -23.12 -12.36 12.34
CA ALA A 95 -24.12 -12.41 11.30
C ALA A 95 -23.47 -12.65 9.91
N PRO A 96 -24.21 -13.20 8.92
CA PRO A 96 -23.69 -13.41 7.58
C PRO A 96 -23.07 -12.14 6.99
N ALA A 97 -21.91 -12.25 6.33
CA ALA A 97 -21.17 -11.11 5.78
C ALA A 97 -22.03 -10.23 4.86
N ALA A 98 -22.90 -10.84 4.06
CA ALA A 98 -23.85 -10.12 3.21
C ALA A 98 -24.85 -9.24 4.01
N ALA A 99 -25.28 -9.69 5.19
CA ALA A 99 -26.18 -8.92 6.05
C ALA A 99 -25.46 -7.72 6.69
N VAL A 100 -24.22 -7.92 7.13
CA VAL A 100 -23.37 -6.83 7.67
C VAL A 100 -23.07 -5.79 6.58
N ALA A 101 -22.66 -6.23 5.39
CA ALA A 101 -22.45 -5.36 4.23
C ALA A 101 -23.72 -4.61 3.83
N GLY A 102 -24.90 -5.25 3.92
CA GLY A 102 -26.20 -4.62 3.67
C GLY A 102 -26.50 -3.49 4.67
N ARG A 103 -26.21 -3.70 5.96
CA ARG A 103 -26.38 -2.67 7.01
C ARG A 103 -25.43 -1.50 6.81
N VAL A 104 -24.15 -1.78 6.56
CA VAL A 104 -23.15 -0.75 6.24
C VAL A 104 -23.60 0.10 5.05
N ARG A 105 -24.06 -0.55 3.97
CA ARG A 105 -24.57 0.15 2.79
C ARG A 105 -25.75 1.06 3.12
N ALA A 106 -26.70 0.59 3.93
CA ALA A 106 -27.86 1.39 4.33
C ALA A 106 -27.45 2.64 5.13
N ILE A 107 -26.54 2.49 6.09
CA ILE A 107 -26.02 3.61 6.89
C ILE A 107 -25.35 4.65 5.98
N ARG A 108 -24.50 4.19 5.06
CA ARG A 108 -23.77 5.06 4.13
C ARG A 108 -24.70 5.82 3.19
N VAL A 109 -25.73 5.16 2.65
CA VAL A 109 -26.75 5.81 1.81
C VAL A 109 -27.49 6.86 2.62
N GLY A 110 -27.94 6.52 3.84
CA GLY A 110 -28.61 7.47 4.73
C GLY A 110 -27.75 8.69 5.07
N LEU A 111 -26.46 8.50 5.33
CA LEU A 111 -25.51 9.59 5.57
C LEU A 111 -25.36 10.49 4.36
N LYS A 112 -25.18 9.92 3.17
CA LYS A 112 -25.06 10.67 1.92
C LYS A 112 -26.34 11.47 1.64
N ASP A 113 -27.51 10.86 1.82
CA ASP A 113 -28.81 11.51 1.58
C ASP A 113 -29.05 12.65 2.58
N ALA A 114 -28.67 12.48 3.84
CA ALA A 114 -28.86 13.48 4.89
C ALA A 114 -27.88 14.67 4.77
N THR A 115 -26.68 14.44 4.25
CA THR A 115 -25.58 15.42 4.28
C THR A 115 -25.21 15.98 2.90
N GLY A 116 -25.60 15.30 1.82
CA GLY A 116 -25.14 15.57 0.45
C GLY A 116 -23.67 15.20 0.21
N ILE A 117 -22.97 14.67 1.21
CA ILE A 117 -21.52 14.39 1.16
C ILE A 117 -21.31 12.92 0.78
N GLY A 118 -20.60 12.70 -0.33
CA GLY A 118 -20.17 11.38 -0.78
C GLY A 118 -18.80 10.98 -0.23
N GLU A 119 -18.50 9.68 -0.29
CA GLU A 119 -17.21 9.12 0.13
C GLU A 119 -16.06 9.52 -0.79
N ASP A 120 -16.35 9.79 -2.06
CA ASP A 120 -15.32 10.05 -3.05
C ASP A 120 -14.59 11.36 -2.76
N VAL A 121 -13.39 11.22 -2.19
CA VAL A 121 -12.43 12.29 -2.02
C VAL A 121 -11.57 12.28 -3.28
N PHE A 122 -11.91 13.11 -4.26
CA PHE A 122 -11.13 13.21 -5.48
C PHE A 122 -9.97 14.22 -5.35
N PRO A 123 -8.84 13.98 -6.01
CA PRO A 123 -7.73 14.92 -6.03
C PRO A 123 -8.10 16.16 -6.86
N LEU A 124 -7.58 17.33 -6.47
CA LEU A 124 -7.83 18.60 -7.17
C LEU A 124 -7.11 18.66 -8.52
N ALA A 125 -6.03 17.89 -8.68
CA ALA A 125 -5.28 17.75 -9.92
C ALA A 125 -5.16 16.27 -10.32
N ARG A 126 -4.85 16.02 -11.59
CA ARG A 126 -4.55 14.66 -12.07
C ARG A 126 -3.41 14.07 -11.24
N PRO A 127 -3.59 12.85 -10.69
CA PRO A 127 -2.52 12.19 -9.96
C PRO A 127 -1.24 11.98 -10.78
N SER A 128 -0.08 12.13 -10.14
CA SER A 128 1.24 11.94 -10.74
C SER A 128 1.95 10.72 -10.15
N SER A 129 2.22 9.71 -11.00
CA SER A 129 2.98 8.53 -10.59
C SER A 129 4.41 8.86 -10.17
N ALA A 130 5.06 9.85 -10.78
CA ALA A 130 6.41 10.28 -10.42
C ALA A 130 6.46 10.90 -9.00
N ARG A 131 5.49 11.77 -8.68
CA ARG A 131 5.34 12.30 -7.30
C ARG A 131 5.02 11.17 -6.32
N GLY A 132 4.10 10.28 -6.71
CA GLY A 132 3.71 9.12 -5.92
C GLY A 132 4.87 8.20 -5.57
N GLN A 133 5.76 7.96 -6.53
CA GLN A 133 6.98 7.17 -6.33
C GLN A 133 7.90 7.79 -5.29
N ALA A 134 8.14 9.11 -5.38
CA ALA A 134 8.99 9.80 -4.41
C ALA A 134 8.43 9.70 -2.98
N ILE A 135 7.10 9.86 -2.85
CA ILE A 135 6.41 9.73 -1.56
C ILE A 135 6.45 8.29 -1.06
N PHE A 136 6.20 7.32 -1.93
CA PHE A 136 6.24 5.89 -1.58
C PHE A 136 7.63 5.47 -1.11
N ARG A 137 8.70 5.89 -1.80
CA ARG A 137 10.08 5.63 -1.38
C ARG A 137 10.39 6.20 0.00
N ALA A 138 9.98 7.45 0.24
CA ALA A 138 10.26 8.13 1.50
C ALA A 138 9.48 7.56 2.69
N ASN A 139 8.30 6.97 2.47
CA ASN A 139 7.35 6.66 3.55
C ASN A 139 6.91 5.20 3.63
N CYS A 140 6.95 4.45 2.53
CA CYS A 140 6.31 3.14 2.40
C CYS A 140 7.29 2.00 2.11
N ALA A 141 8.43 2.29 1.46
CA ALA A 141 9.37 1.28 0.98
C ALA A 141 10.06 0.46 2.09
N GLY A 142 10.16 0.99 3.32
CA GLY A 142 10.72 0.25 4.46
C GLY A 142 10.00 -1.08 4.72
N CYS A 143 8.67 -1.07 4.65
CA CYS A 143 7.84 -2.28 4.77
C CYS A 143 7.51 -2.89 3.40
N HIS A 144 7.10 -2.07 2.42
CA HIS A 144 6.59 -2.59 1.15
C HIS A 144 7.68 -2.92 0.11
N GLY A 145 8.93 -2.60 0.39
CA GLY A 145 10.06 -2.75 -0.54
C GLY A 145 10.11 -1.65 -1.59
N GLU A 146 11.30 -1.39 -2.14
CA GLU A 146 11.53 -0.33 -3.15
C GLU A 146 10.67 -0.49 -4.41
N ARG A 147 10.27 -1.73 -4.73
CA ARG A 147 9.42 -2.05 -5.87
C ARG A 147 7.94 -2.19 -5.52
N GLY A 148 7.58 -2.10 -4.25
CA GLY A 148 6.24 -2.44 -3.78
C GLY A 148 5.94 -3.95 -3.82
N ALA A 149 6.96 -4.81 -3.81
CA ALA A 149 6.80 -6.27 -3.87
C ALA A 149 6.51 -6.91 -2.50
N GLY A 150 6.35 -6.11 -1.44
CA GLY A 150 6.12 -6.59 -0.08
C GLY A 150 7.35 -7.21 0.57
N ASP A 151 8.54 -6.91 0.04
CA ASP A 151 9.85 -7.47 0.40
C ASP A 151 10.77 -6.44 1.10
N GLY A 152 10.20 -5.39 1.71
CA GLY A 152 10.96 -4.38 2.43
C GLY A 152 11.71 -4.95 3.63
N PRO A 153 12.82 -4.31 4.06
CA PRO A 153 13.64 -4.78 5.19
C PRO A 153 12.82 -4.98 6.48
N ASP A 154 11.79 -4.15 6.71
CA ASP A 154 10.95 -4.23 7.90
C ASP A 154 9.83 -5.29 7.77
N ALA A 155 9.57 -5.80 6.55
CA ALA A 155 8.51 -6.80 6.31
C ALA A 155 8.74 -8.12 7.06
N ALA A 156 9.99 -8.46 7.37
CA ALA A 156 10.33 -9.68 8.10
C ALA A 156 9.85 -9.66 9.57
N GLY A 157 9.68 -8.47 10.15
CA GLY A 157 9.22 -8.31 11.54
C GLY A 157 7.71 -8.26 11.71
N LEU A 158 6.94 -8.29 10.61
CA LEU A 158 5.49 -8.16 10.62
C LEU A 158 4.82 -9.53 10.65
N GLU A 159 3.82 -9.70 11.53
CA GLU A 159 2.98 -10.91 11.56
C GLU A 159 2.25 -11.12 10.23
N ARG A 160 1.78 -10.03 9.63
CA ARG A 160 1.14 -10.01 8.32
C ARG A 160 2.04 -9.29 7.32
N LYS A 161 2.56 -10.04 6.35
CA LYS A 161 3.39 -9.48 5.29
C LYS A 161 2.62 -8.48 4.42
N PRO A 162 3.26 -7.38 3.99
CA PRO A 162 2.68 -6.48 3.02
C PRO A 162 2.38 -7.18 1.69
N ARG A 163 1.38 -6.69 0.96
CA ARG A 163 0.99 -7.23 -0.35
C ARG A 163 2.04 -6.88 -1.42
N ASP A 164 2.18 -7.78 -2.39
CA ASP A 164 2.95 -7.54 -3.62
C ASP A 164 2.09 -6.77 -4.62
N PHE A 165 2.38 -5.48 -4.79
CA PHE A 165 1.70 -4.59 -5.72
C PHE A 165 2.19 -4.75 -7.17
N THR A 166 3.23 -5.55 -7.41
CA THR A 166 3.68 -5.90 -8.75
C THR A 166 2.88 -7.06 -9.34
N ASP A 167 2.14 -7.83 -8.51
CA ASP A 167 1.27 -8.90 -8.98
C ASP A 167 0.03 -8.35 -9.71
N PRO A 168 -0.07 -8.51 -11.03
CA PRO A 168 -1.21 -8.01 -11.79
C PRO A 168 -2.50 -8.78 -11.48
N THR A 169 -2.44 -9.99 -10.90
CA THR A 169 -3.62 -10.76 -10.53
C THR A 169 -4.29 -10.17 -9.30
N PHE A 170 -3.51 -9.88 -8.25
CA PHE A 170 -3.98 -9.15 -7.09
C PHE A 170 -4.53 -7.76 -7.49
N MET A 171 -3.74 -6.96 -8.21
CA MET A 171 -4.13 -5.59 -8.53
C MET A 171 -5.39 -5.47 -9.42
N ARG A 172 -5.73 -6.49 -10.22
CA ARG A 172 -6.98 -6.53 -11.00
C ARG A 172 -8.24 -6.73 -10.15
N GLN A 173 -8.10 -7.24 -8.91
CA GLN A 173 -9.21 -7.46 -7.99
C GLN A 173 -9.49 -6.25 -7.10
N GLU A 174 -8.61 -5.25 -7.14
CA GLU A 174 -8.62 -4.09 -6.26
C GLU A 174 -9.03 -2.83 -7.02
N THR A 175 -9.45 -1.80 -6.29
CA THR A 175 -9.77 -0.49 -6.88
C THR A 175 -8.84 0.61 -6.35
N PRO A 176 -8.57 1.67 -7.15
CA PRO A 176 -7.79 2.81 -6.67
C PRO A 176 -8.35 3.45 -5.40
N ALA A 177 -9.68 3.43 -5.25
CA ALA A 177 -10.37 3.93 -4.06
C ALA A 177 -10.05 3.09 -2.81
N ASP A 178 -9.97 1.76 -2.94
CA ASP A 178 -9.59 0.87 -1.83
C ASP A 178 -8.20 1.19 -1.29
N PHE A 179 -7.24 1.38 -2.19
CA PHE A 179 -5.87 1.74 -1.81
C PHE A 179 -5.80 3.13 -1.21
N PHE A 180 -6.51 4.11 -1.79
CA PHE A 180 -6.60 5.44 -1.19
C PHE A 180 -7.11 5.35 0.25
N ARG A 181 -8.17 4.56 0.50
CA ARG A 181 -8.72 4.34 1.84
C ARG A 181 -7.72 3.67 2.77
N VAL A 182 -7.05 2.59 2.34
CA VAL A 182 -6.05 1.89 3.15
C VAL A 182 -4.87 2.80 3.49
N ILE A 183 -4.37 3.61 2.55
CA ILE A 183 -3.34 4.61 2.83
C ILE A 183 -3.85 5.65 3.83
N SER A 184 -5.10 6.08 3.68
CA SER A 184 -5.71 7.10 4.54
C SER A 184 -5.84 6.64 5.99
N LEU A 185 -6.43 5.47 6.20
CA LEU A 185 -6.84 4.96 7.50
C LEU A 185 -5.80 4.03 8.14
N GLY A 186 -4.85 3.51 7.36
CA GLY A 186 -3.93 2.48 7.79
C GLY A 186 -4.61 1.12 7.98
N ARG A 187 -3.87 0.18 8.56
CA ARG A 187 -4.33 -1.14 9.03
C ARG A 187 -3.62 -1.45 10.34
N ARG A 188 -4.30 -1.27 11.47
CA ARG A 188 -3.66 -1.27 12.81
C ARG A 188 -2.99 -2.61 13.09
N GLN A 189 -3.70 -3.70 12.86
CA GLN A 189 -3.17 -5.05 13.09
C GLN A 189 -2.02 -5.44 12.14
N ALA A 190 -1.95 -4.82 10.96
CA ALA A 190 -0.86 -5.03 10.03
C ALA A 190 0.33 -4.08 10.29
N ALA A 191 0.29 -3.33 11.41
CA ALA A 191 1.24 -2.27 11.74
C ALA A 191 1.39 -1.21 10.63
N MET A 192 0.38 -1.03 9.77
CA MET A 192 0.38 -0.01 8.73
C MET A 192 -0.23 1.28 9.31
N PRO A 193 0.53 2.38 9.43
CA PRO A 193 0.02 3.62 9.99
C PRO A 193 -1.00 4.30 9.06
N ALA A 194 -1.85 5.14 9.64
CA ALA A 194 -2.75 6.03 8.91
C ALA A 194 -1.99 7.26 8.39
N TRP A 195 -2.14 7.60 7.10
CA TRP A 195 -1.43 8.72 6.48
C TRP A 195 -2.31 9.95 6.25
N GLU A 196 -3.60 9.89 6.55
CA GLU A 196 -4.54 10.99 6.28
C GLU A 196 -4.22 12.32 6.97
N ASN A 197 -3.51 12.28 8.10
CA ASN A 197 -3.09 13.45 8.88
C ASN A 197 -1.66 13.92 8.53
N VAL A 198 -0.96 13.19 7.65
CA VAL A 198 0.44 13.45 7.27
C VAL A 198 0.54 13.82 5.79
N LEU A 199 -0.18 13.10 4.94
CA LEU A 199 -0.20 13.29 3.50
C LEU A 199 -1.50 13.97 3.07
N SER A 200 -1.37 14.93 2.16
CA SER A 200 -2.54 15.57 1.56
C SER A 200 -3.37 14.55 0.76
N VAL A 201 -4.61 14.91 0.44
CA VAL A 201 -5.44 14.11 -0.49
C VAL A 201 -4.73 13.90 -1.82
N GLN A 202 -4.11 14.94 -2.37
CA GLN A 202 -3.38 14.84 -3.63
C GLN A 202 -2.21 13.87 -3.53
N ASP A 203 -1.42 13.94 -2.46
CA ASP A 203 -0.26 13.08 -2.25
C ASP A 203 -0.64 11.61 -2.12
N ARG A 204 -1.73 11.30 -1.40
CA ARG A 204 -2.24 9.94 -1.30
C ARG A 204 -2.70 9.41 -2.67
N TRP A 205 -3.39 10.22 -3.46
CA TRP A 205 -3.76 9.83 -4.83
C TRP A 205 -2.57 9.68 -5.77
N ASP A 206 -1.53 10.49 -5.61
CA ASP A 206 -0.28 10.33 -6.36
C ASP A 206 0.38 8.98 -6.02
N VAL A 207 0.43 8.59 -4.74
CA VAL A 207 0.89 7.26 -4.32
C VAL A 207 0.03 6.16 -4.95
N VAL A 208 -1.30 6.26 -4.92
CA VAL A 208 -2.18 5.29 -5.61
C VAL A 208 -1.86 5.21 -7.10
N SER A 209 -1.66 6.35 -7.77
CA SER A 209 -1.28 6.38 -9.19
C SER A 209 0.06 5.70 -9.46
N TYR A 210 1.02 5.82 -8.55
CA TYR A 210 2.28 5.08 -8.64
C TYR A 210 2.05 3.58 -8.46
N LEU A 211 1.29 3.16 -7.45
CA LEU A 211 0.99 1.75 -7.20
C LEU A 211 0.28 1.09 -8.40
N TRP A 212 -0.64 1.80 -9.06
CA TRP A 212 -1.28 1.31 -10.30
C TRP A 212 -0.35 1.25 -11.51
N SER A 213 0.82 1.90 -11.46
CA SER A 213 1.84 1.78 -12.50
C SER A 213 2.76 0.57 -12.29
N LEU A 214 2.77 -0.05 -11.10
CA LEU A 214 3.68 -1.15 -10.77
C LEU A 214 3.39 -2.44 -11.57
N PRO A 215 2.13 -2.85 -11.80
CA PRO A 215 1.83 -4.04 -12.61
C PRO A 215 2.04 -3.83 -14.12
N ALA A 216 2.32 -2.59 -14.57
CA ALA A 216 2.35 -2.28 -15.98
C ALA A 216 3.50 -3.02 -16.69
N ASP A 217 3.20 -3.64 -17.81
CA ASP A 217 4.19 -4.17 -18.75
C ASP A 217 5.08 -3.03 -19.25
N LEU A 218 6.38 -3.10 -18.96
CA LEU A 218 7.32 -2.04 -19.37
C LEU A 218 7.59 -2.03 -20.89
N ARG A 219 7.15 -3.05 -21.64
CA ARG A 219 7.35 -3.09 -23.10
C ARG A 219 6.82 -1.85 -23.79
N GLN A 220 5.62 -1.39 -23.45
CA GLN A 220 5.01 -0.25 -24.11
C GLN A 220 5.72 1.08 -23.76
N PRO A 221 5.96 1.41 -22.47
CA PRO A 221 6.77 2.58 -22.11
C PRO A 221 8.17 2.57 -22.74
N LEU A 222 8.86 1.43 -22.78
CA LEU A 222 10.18 1.31 -23.41
C LEU A 222 10.11 1.47 -24.94
N ALA A 223 9.04 0.99 -25.58
CA ALA A 223 8.78 1.23 -26.99
C ALA A 223 8.47 2.71 -27.28
N ASP A 224 7.85 3.42 -26.34
CA ASP A 224 7.58 4.87 -26.47
C ASP A 224 8.89 5.67 -26.39
N VAL A 225 9.75 5.35 -25.42
CA VAL A 225 11.12 5.90 -25.32
C VAL A 225 11.90 5.65 -26.61
N ARG A 226 11.81 4.43 -27.18
CA ARG A 226 12.46 4.11 -28.45
C ARG A 226 11.98 5.02 -29.59
N ARG A 227 10.67 5.20 -29.73
CA ARG A 227 10.11 6.07 -30.78
C ARG A 227 10.54 7.53 -30.63
N GLN A 228 10.67 8.04 -29.41
CA GLN A 228 11.19 9.39 -29.15
C GLN A 228 12.67 9.51 -29.54
N ALA A 229 13.50 8.49 -29.23
CA ALA A 229 14.89 8.46 -29.67
C ALA A 229 15.02 8.41 -31.20
N ASP A 230 14.17 7.62 -31.89
CA ASP A 230 14.15 7.59 -33.36
C ASP A 230 13.70 8.92 -33.97
N ALA A 231 12.81 9.67 -33.29
CA ALA A 231 12.41 11.01 -33.72
C ALA A 231 13.60 11.99 -33.66
N ALA A 232 14.42 11.93 -32.61
CA ALA A 232 15.64 12.72 -32.50
C ALA A 232 16.65 12.44 -33.63
N VAL A 233 16.78 11.17 -34.03
CA VAL A 233 17.62 10.75 -35.16
C VAL A 233 17.08 11.30 -36.48
N THR A 234 15.76 11.27 -36.66
CA THR A 234 15.10 11.82 -37.84
C THR A 234 15.34 13.32 -37.94
N ALA A 235 15.16 14.07 -36.84
CA ALA A 235 15.44 15.50 -36.76
C ALA A 235 16.90 15.83 -37.16
N TYR A 236 17.87 15.02 -36.70
CA TYR A 236 19.27 15.18 -37.09
C TYR A 236 19.49 15.04 -38.60
N HIS A 237 18.93 14.00 -39.22
CA HIS A 237 19.06 13.78 -40.67
C HIS A 237 18.36 14.84 -41.51
N LEU A 238 17.34 15.50 -40.96
CA LEU A 238 16.67 16.66 -41.55
C LEU A 238 17.44 17.97 -41.34
N GLY A 239 18.53 17.96 -40.56
CA GLY A 239 19.33 19.15 -40.27
C GLY A 239 18.69 20.10 -39.24
N GLU A 240 17.76 19.59 -38.43
CA GLU A 240 17.12 20.34 -37.35
C GLU A 240 18.10 20.53 -36.18
N ARG A 241 18.00 21.67 -35.47
CA ARG A 241 18.99 22.07 -34.45
C ARG A 241 18.72 21.49 -33.06
N ASP A 242 17.51 20.98 -32.85
CA ASP A 242 16.96 20.47 -31.59
C ASP A 242 17.09 18.94 -31.45
N ALA A 243 17.69 18.24 -32.41
CA ALA A 243 17.85 16.79 -32.36
C ALA A 243 18.50 16.28 -31.05
N ALA A 244 19.51 16.98 -30.53
CA ALA A 244 20.16 16.61 -29.27
C ALA A 244 19.30 16.88 -28.02
N GLU A 245 18.34 17.82 -28.11
CA GLU A 245 17.36 18.13 -27.08
C GLU A 245 16.24 17.08 -27.06
N LEU A 246 15.72 16.71 -28.24
CA LEU A 246 14.75 15.61 -28.39
C LEU A 246 15.29 14.27 -27.84
N ALA A 247 16.58 13.99 -28.02
CA ALA A 247 17.20 12.80 -27.43
C ALA A 247 17.33 12.88 -25.90
N ALA A 248 17.46 14.09 -25.33
CA ALA A 248 17.44 14.28 -23.88
C ALA A 248 16.03 14.10 -23.33
N ASP A 249 15.00 14.59 -24.03
CA ASP A 249 13.59 14.40 -23.65
C ASP A 249 13.17 12.91 -23.71
N ALA A 250 13.69 12.18 -24.69
CA ALA A 250 13.52 10.74 -24.77
C ALA A 250 14.10 10.02 -23.54
N TYR A 251 15.28 10.46 -23.08
CA TYR A 251 15.90 9.92 -21.87
C TYR A 251 15.14 10.32 -20.60
N LEU A 252 14.63 11.55 -20.50
CA LEU A 252 13.77 11.95 -19.38
C LEU A 252 12.49 11.11 -19.29
N SER A 253 11.98 10.63 -20.42
CA SER A 253 10.84 9.70 -20.44
C SER A 253 11.24 8.28 -19.97
N PHE A 254 12.53 7.95 -19.96
CA PHE A 254 13.08 6.70 -19.43
C PHE A 254 13.42 6.76 -17.93
N GLU A 255 13.77 7.92 -17.36
CA GLU A 255 14.11 8.08 -15.92
C GLU A 255 13.09 7.42 -14.95
N PRO A 256 11.76 7.57 -15.14
CA PRO A 256 10.79 6.90 -14.26
C PRO A 256 10.86 5.36 -14.33
N LEU A 257 11.35 4.81 -15.45
CA LEU A 257 11.50 3.39 -15.70
C LEU A 257 12.82 2.85 -15.13
N GLU A 258 13.88 3.66 -15.06
CA GLU A 258 15.18 3.30 -14.45
C GLU A 258 15.00 2.84 -13.02
N ALA A 259 14.18 3.56 -12.27
CA ALA A 259 13.88 3.25 -10.88
C ALA A 259 13.29 1.85 -10.68
N ARG A 260 12.59 1.32 -11.68
CA ARG A 260 12.00 -0.02 -11.62
C ARG A 260 12.93 -1.06 -12.24
N LEU A 261 13.42 -0.80 -13.46
CA LEU A 261 14.36 -1.66 -14.16
C LEU A 261 15.64 -1.87 -13.36
N GLY A 262 16.14 -0.83 -12.71
CA GLY A 262 17.39 -0.85 -11.95
C GLY A 262 17.31 -1.69 -10.69
N VAL A 263 16.11 -2.01 -10.22
CA VAL A 263 15.96 -2.97 -9.11
C VAL A 263 16.04 -4.42 -9.62
N ASP A 264 15.49 -4.70 -10.80
CA ASP A 264 15.47 -6.05 -11.37
C ASP A 264 16.78 -6.39 -12.12
N ASP A 265 17.29 -5.43 -12.89
CA ASP A 265 18.47 -5.54 -13.73
C ASP A 265 19.22 -4.19 -13.80
N PRO A 266 20.10 -3.90 -12.82
CA PRO A 266 20.96 -2.73 -12.83
C PRO A 266 21.88 -2.64 -14.07
N GLU A 267 22.18 -3.77 -14.71
CA GLU A 267 23.03 -3.80 -15.90
C GLU A 267 22.25 -3.34 -17.14
N ALA A 268 20.98 -3.73 -17.26
CA ALA A 268 20.09 -3.20 -18.30
C ALA A 268 19.97 -1.67 -18.23
N VAL A 269 19.81 -1.10 -17.03
CA VAL A 269 19.76 0.36 -16.84
C VAL A 269 21.06 1.03 -17.29
N ARG A 270 22.22 0.53 -16.81
CA ARG A 270 23.53 1.05 -17.25
C ARG A 270 23.73 0.94 -18.76
N GLY A 271 23.21 -0.12 -19.38
CA GLY A 271 23.24 -0.31 -20.83
C GLY A 271 22.46 0.78 -21.56
N VAL A 272 21.26 1.10 -21.10
CA VAL A 272 20.43 2.16 -21.68
C VAL A 272 21.07 3.54 -21.46
N GLU A 273 21.54 3.85 -20.26
CA GLU A 273 22.26 5.10 -19.93
C GLU A 273 23.48 5.32 -20.85
N ALA A 274 24.31 4.27 -20.98
CA ALA A 274 25.50 4.32 -21.83
C ALA A 274 25.16 4.53 -23.31
N ALA A 275 24.08 3.90 -23.79
CA ALA A 275 23.60 4.06 -25.16
C ALA A 275 23.08 5.48 -25.43
N PHE A 276 22.25 6.04 -24.53
CA PHE A 276 21.75 7.42 -24.65
C PHE A 276 22.87 8.45 -24.59
N LEU A 277 23.90 8.23 -23.76
CA LEU A 277 25.06 9.11 -23.71
C LEU A 277 25.82 9.12 -25.05
N ARG A 278 25.99 7.95 -25.69
CA ARG A 278 26.60 7.84 -27.02
C ARG A 278 25.77 8.57 -28.07
N LEU A 279 24.45 8.35 -28.08
CA LEU A 279 23.53 9.00 -29.02
C LEU A 279 23.59 10.52 -28.89
N ARG A 280 23.46 11.06 -27.68
CA ARG A 280 23.53 12.51 -27.44
C ARG A 280 24.87 13.11 -27.85
N THR A 281 25.96 12.36 -27.71
CA THR A 281 27.30 12.80 -28.12
C THR A 281 27.47 12.79 -29.65
N ALA A 282 26.87 11.80 -30.34
CA ALA A 282 26.88 11.73 -31.79
C ALA A 282 26.05 12.86 -32.42
N LEU A 283 24.84 13.11 -31.90
CA LEU A 283 23.92 14.14 -32.41
C LEU A 283 24.48 15.58 -32.38
N ARG A 284 25.46 15.85 -31.51
CA ARG A 284 26.13 17.17 -31.44
C ARG A 284 27.19 17.38 -32.51
N ARG A 285 27.58 16.33 -33.24
CA ARG A 285 28.65 16.40 -34.25
C ARG A 285 28.04 16.53 -35.64
N PRO A 286 28.35 17.59 -36.40
CA PRO A 286 27.88 17.71 -37.77
C PRO A 286 28.50 16.63 -38.66
N ALA A 287 27.74 16.18 -39.66
CA ALA A 287 28.15 15.16 -40.65
C ALA A 287 28.50 13.76 -40.07
N ALA A 288 28.07 13.46 -38.84
CA ALA A 288 28.27 12.16 -38.17
C ALA A 288 27.11 11.16 -38.38
N GLY A 289 26.43 11.18 -39.54
CA GLY A 289 25.19 10.41 -39.75
C GLY A 289 25.31 8.91 -39.45
N ARG A 290 26.40 8.27 -39.87
CA ARG A 290 26.65 6.85 -39.58
C ARG A 290 26.81 6.57 -38.08
N GLU A 291 27.50 7.46 -37.36
CA GLU A 291 27.68 7.33 -35.91
C GLU A 291 26.37 7.55 -35.15
N VAL A 292 25.52 8.45 -35.63
CA VAL A 292 24.17 8.68 -35.09
C VAL A 292 23.31 7.42 -35.25
N ASP A 293 23.31 6.82 -36.45
CA ASP A 293 22.53 5.61 -36.72
C ASP A 293 23.03 4.41 -35.88
N GLU A 294 24.36 4.24 -35.76
CA GLU A 294 24.96 3.21 -34.91
C GLU A 294 24.60 3.42 -33.42
N ALA A 295 24.64 4.66 -32.93
CA ALA A 295 24.28 4.96 -31.55
C ALA A 295 22.78 4.79 -31.28
N ALA A 296 21.92 5.10 -32.25
CA ALA A 296 20.48 4.87 -32.17
C ALA A 296 20.14 3.38 -32.15
N GLY A 297 20.84 2.57 -32.97
CA GLY A 297 20.76 1.11 -32.92
C GLY A 297 21.09 0.58 -31.53
N ALA A 298 22.16 1.08 -30.92
CA ALA A 298 22.55 0.68 -29.56
C ALA A 298 21.51 1.05 -28.49
N VAL A 299 20.83 2.20 -28.60
CA VAL A 299 19.70 2.56 -27.73
C VAL A 299 18.56 1.55 -27.91
N GLY A 300 18.29 1.18 -29.15
CA GLY A 300 17.34 0.14 -29.51
C GLY A 300 17.56 -1.20 -28.83
N ASP A 301 18.76 -1.73 -28.99
CA ASP A 301 19.14 -3.03 -28.44
C ASP A 301 19.08 -3.01 -26.92
N ALA A 302 19.57 -1.93 -26.29
CA ALA A 302 19.53 -1.76 -24.84
C ALA A 302 18.09 -1.73 -24.28
N LEU A 303 17.18 -0.98 -24.93
CA LEU A 303 15.77 -0.94 -24.54
C LEU A 303 15.07 -2.28 -24.74
N GLN A 304 15.41 -3.04 -25.78
CA GLN A 304 14.87 -4.37 -26.02
C GLN A 304 15.34 -5.39 -24.98
N VAL A 305 16.61 -5.32 -24.54
CA VAL A 305 17.13 -6.12 -23.44
C VAL A 305 16.38 -5.79 -22.15
N ALA A 306 16.23 -4.51 -21.83
CA ALA A 306 15.47 -4.04 -20.66
C ALA A 306 14.01 -4.52 -20.68
N ALA A 307 13.35 -4.48 -21.85
CA ALA A 307 11.98 -4.94 -22.01
C ALA A 307 11.84 -6.46 -21.83
N SER A 308 12.84 -7.22 -22.28
CA SER A 308 12.89 -8.68 -22.10
C SER A 308 13.06 -9.04 -20.62
N ALA A 309 13.94 -8.34 -19.90
CA ALA A 309 14.15 -8.53 -18.48
C ALA A 309 12.89 -8.24 -17.65
N ALA A 310 12.17 -7.16 -17.98
CA ALA A 310 10.92 -6.77 -17.32
C ALA A 310 9.77 -7.79 -17.50
N SER A 311 9.84 -8.66 -18.51
CA SER A 311 8.82 -9.68 -18.78
C SER A 311 9.02 -11.00 -18.03
N VAL A 312 10.21 -11.23 -17.45
CA VAL A 312 10.59 -12.50 -16.82
C VAL A 312 10.43 -12.47 -15.29
N ALA A 313 10.09 -11.32 -14.70
CA ALA A 313 9.90 -11.17 -13.26
C ALA A 313 8.53 -11.73 -12.78
N ASN A 314 8.33 -13.06 -12.86
CA ASN A 314 7.88 -14.01 -11.80
C ASN A 314 7.61 -15.41 -12.44
N PRO A 315 8.05 -16.57 -11.90
CA PRO A 315 8.87 -16.81 -10.71
C PRO A 315 10.28 -17.33 -11.04
N ARG A 316 11.27 -16.95 -10.21
CA ARG A 316 12.45 -17.81 -10.06
C ARG A 316 12.00 -19.06 -9.30
N PRO A 317 12.19 -20.29 -9.82
CA PRO A 317 11.99 -21.48 -9.02
C PRO A 317 12.91 -21.39 -7.81
N ILE A 318 12.39 -21.72 -6.63
CA ILE A 318 13.20 -21.91 -5.43
C ILE A 318 14.31 -22.88 -5.82
N SER A 319 15.54 -22.39 -5.93
CA SER A 319 16.67 -23.25 -6.24
C SER A 319 16.78 -24.28 -5.12
N HIS A 320 16.56 -25.55 -5.43
CA HIS A 320 16.66 -26.69 -4.51
C HIS A 320 18.04 -26.81 -3.83
N LEU A 321 19.02 -25.97 -4.19
CA LEU A 321 20.37 -25.90 -3.65
C LEU A 321 20.46 -25.44 -2.18
N GLY A 322 19.38 -24.93 -1.57
CA GLY A 322 19.35 -24.54 -0.15
C GLY A 322 18.75 -25.59 0.81
N VAL A 323 17.91 -26.51 0.31
CA VAL A 323 17.17 -27.43 1.18
C VAL A 323 18.04 -28.59 1.66
N GLU A 324 19.03 -29.00 0.85
CA GLU A 324 19.97 -30.08 1.24
C GLU A 324 20.95 -29.63 2.33
N TRP A 325 21.37 -28.36 2.34
CA TRP A 325 22.24 -27.82 3.39
C TRP A 325 21.50 -27.66 4.73
N ILE A 326 20.22 -27.27 4.70
CA ILE A 326 19.41 -27.16 5.91
C ILE A 326 19.12 -28.54 6.50
N ALA A 327 18.78 -29.54 5.67
CA ALA A 327 18.59 -30.91 6.12
C ALA A 327 19.90 -31.52 6.69
N GLY A 328 21.04 -31.27 6.04
CA GLY A 328 22.35 -31.72 6.52
C GLY A 328 22.76 -31.07 7.85
N ALA A 329 22.51 -29.78 8.02
CA ALA A 329 22.82 -29.05 9.26
C ALA A 329 21.95 -29.52 10.43
N VAL A 330 20.67 -29.81 10.20
CA VAL A 330 19.74 -30.33 11.21
C VAL A 330 20.13 -31.76 11.63
N LEU A 331 20.48 -32.63 10.67
CA LEU A 331 20.94 -33.99 10.98
C LEU A 331 22.27 -34.00 11.74
N ALA A 332 23.21 -33.10 11.41
CA ALA A 332 24.48 -32.97 12.11
C ALA A 332 24.31 -32.45 13.55
N THR A 333 23.41 -31.49 13.78
CA THR A 333 23.11 -31.00 15.14
C THR A 333 22.38 -32.04 15.98
N MET A 334 21.46 -32.82 15.39
CA MET A 334 20.82 -33.94 16.10
C MET A 334 21.82 -35.05 16.45
N ALA A 335 22.74 -35.40 15.56
CA ALA A 335 23.79 -36.38 15.85
C ALA A 335 24.74 -35.91 16.97
N LEU A 336 25.08 -34.62 17.01
CA LEU A 336 25.91 -34.05 18.07
C LEU A 336 25.20 -34.09 19.43
N LEU A 337 23.90 -33.77 19.47
CA LEU A 337 23.06 -33.86 20.67
C LEU A 337 22.96 -35.30 21.19
N VAL A 338 22.79 -36.29 20.31
CA VAL A 338 22.76 -37.71 20.68
C VAL A 338 24.11 -38.15 21.29
N LEU A 339 25.24 -37.74 20.70
CA LEU A 339 26.56 -38.03 21.24
C LEU A 339 26.82 -37.37 22.61
N VAL A 340 26.33 -36.13 22.80
CA VAL A 340 26.41 -35.44 24.09
C VAL A 340 25.58 -36.17 25.15
N VAL A 341 24.36 -36.61 24.82
CA VAL A 341 23.50 -37.38 25.74
C VAL A 341 24.14 -38.73 26.10
N ILE A 342 24.66 -39.48 25.12
CA ILE A 342 25.35 -40.77 25.37
C ILE A 342 26.58 -40.58 26.27
N ARG A 343 27.33 -39.49 26.08
CA ARG A 343 28.51 -39.16 26.90
C ARG A 343 28.13 -38.74 28.31
N ILE A 344 27.05 -37.99 28.50
CA ILE A 344 26.49 -37.67 29.82
C ILE A 344 26.04 -38.94 30.55
N MET A 345 25.39 -39.87 29.84
CA MET A 345 24.94 -41.15 30.41
C MET A 345 26.12 -42.06 30.80
N HIS A 346 27.23 -42.05 30.06
CA HIS A 346 28.43 -42.82 30.42
C HIS A 346 29.21 -42.21 31.59
N VAL A 347 29.18 -40.89 31.77
CA VAL A 347 29.88 -40.20 32.86
C VAL A 347 29.08 -40.25 34.19
N GLY A 348 27.76 -40.44 34.12
CA GLY A 348 26.86 -40.46 35.30
C GLY A 348 26.93 -41.69 36.20
N PHE A 349 27.74 -42.72 35.89
CA PHE A 349 27.73 -43.99 36.65
C PHE A 349 28.81 -44.12 37.74
N HIS A 350 29.56 -43.06 38.08
CA HIS A 350 30.61 -43.12 39.09
C HIS A 350 30.64 -41.91 40.05
N VAL A 351 29.65 -41.82 40.95
CA VAL A 351 29.77 -41.14 42.28
C VAL A 351 28.80 -41.84 43.25
N GLN A 352 29.23 -42.93 43.90
CA GLN A 352 29.73 -43.03 45.29
C GLN A 352 28.72 -42.66 46.41
N ASP A 353 28.30 -43.72 47.11
CA ASP A 353 27.70 -43.76 48.45
C ASP A 353 28.42 -42.87 49.47
N LYS A 354 27.66 -42.19 50.36
CA LYS A 354 28.06 -41.86 51.75
C LYS A 354 26.84 -41.48 52.62
N PRO A 355 26.93 -41.56 53.96
CA PRO A 355 25.90 -42.13 54.82
C PRO A 355 25.06 -41.09 55.57
N GLN A 356 23.88 -41.53 56.05
CA GLN A 356 22.92 -40.71 56.78
C GLN A 356 23.44 -40.25 58.16
N THR A 357 23.32 -38.95 58.43
CA THR A 357 23.48 -38.38 59.78
C THR A 357 22.19 -37.71 60.26
N ARG A 358 21.61 -38.36 61.28
CA ARG A 358 20.66 -37.91 62.31
C ARG A 358 20.60 -36.39 62.51
N THR A 359 19.40 -35.80 62.38
CA THR A 359 19.08 -34.48 62.93
C THR A 359 18.76 -34.59 64.42
N ARG A 360 19.32 -33.68 65.20
CA ARG A 360 19.16 -33.57 66.65
C ARG A 360 18.19 -32.42 66.93
N GLU A 361 17.20 -32.74 67.73
CA GLU A 361 16.18 -31.90 68.37
C GLU A 361 16.80 -30.74 69.16
N VAL A 362 16.20 -29.54 69.07
CA VAL A 362 16.52 -28.39 69.92
C VAL A 362 15.21 -27.77 70.42
N ASP A 363 15.01 -27.88 71.73
CA ASP A 363 13.94 -27.24 72.50
C ASP A 363 14.19 -25.73 72.71
N PRO A 364 13.14 -24.93 73.00
CA PRO A 364 13.21 -23.49 73.11
C PRO A 364 13.46 -23.02 74.55
N ILE A 365 14.26 -21.96 74.75
CA ILE A 365 14.36 -21.24 76.03
C ILE A 365 14.42 -19.73 75.77
N VAL A 366 13.35 -19.08 76.25
CA VAL A 366 13.17 -17.71 76.83
C VAL A 366 13.42 -16.50 75.93
#